data_AF-A0A2I8A6B4-F1
#
_entry.id   AF-A0A2I8A6B4-F1
#
_cell.length_a   1.000
_cell.length_b   1.000
_cell.length_c   1.000
_cell.angle_alpha   90.00
_cell.angle_beta   90.00
_cell.angle_gamma   90.00
#
_symmetry.space_group_name_H-M   'P 1'
#
loop_
_entity.id
_entity.type
_entity.pdbx_description
1 polymer ?
#
loop_
_entity_poly.entity_id
_entity_poly.type
_entity_poly.pdbx_seq_one_letter_code
_entity_poly.pdbx_strand_id
1 'polypeptide(L)'
;MDRNSPIRQCELEFIALHRVLNPSISRAQLTTLVEKQFGIRMTYKQCTKSLERSEPIVKKMSSDDGYCLRVAKATGVIKLGHKILRIQSLEKILEAAMQNGHEAAAVAAVKLIKEELTAEVVAPNTQVIISSHSPPQEDIPIEPEEYEQL
;
A
#
# COMPACT_ATOMS: atom_id res chain seq x y z
N MET A 1 26.10 8.49 -9.50
CA MET A 1 25.06 8.71 -8.47
C MET A 1 25.69 8.47 -7.10
N ASP A 2 25.69 9.48 -6.25
CA ASP A 2 26.29 9.44 -4.91
C ASP A 2 25.57 8.40 -4.05
N ARG A 3 26.26 7.30 -3.75
CA ARG A 3 25.66 6.11 -3.09
C ARG A 3 25.37 6.32 -1.60
N ASN A 4 25.76 7.46 -1.02
CA ASN A 4 25.63 7.80 0.40
C ASN A 4 25.18 9.26 0.62
N SER A 5 24.08 9.68 -0.02
CA SER A 5 23.51 11.01 0.21
C SER A 5 23.03 11.16 1.67
N PRO A 6 23.22 12.33 2.31
CA PRO A 6 22.55 12.63 3.56
C PRO A 6 21.03 12.57 3.38
N ILE A 7 20.37 12.00 4.38
CA ILE A 7 18.91 11.90 4.48
C ILE A 7 18.33 13.31 4.64
N ARG A 8 17.53 13.75 3.66
CA ARG A 8 16.84 15.04 3.68
C ARG A 8 15.50 14.88 4.40
N GLN A 9 14.76 15.99 4.49
CA GLN A 9 13.50 16.03 5.22
C GLN A 9 12.44 15.11 4.59
N CYS A 10 12.37 15.06 3.26
CA CYS A 10 11.40 14.22 2.54
C CYS A 10 11.61 12.72 2.82
N GLU A 11 12.85 12.25 2.89
CA GLU A 11 13.13 10.84 3.19
C GLU A 11 12.85 10.51 4.67
N LEU A 12 13.08 11.44 5.60
CA LEU A 12 12.66 11.26 7.01
C LEU A 12 11.15 11.18 7.15
N GLU A 13 10.44 12.01 6.41
CA GLU A 13 9.00 12.06 6.36
C GLU A 13 8.42 10.78 5.78
N PHE A 14 9.04 10.21 4.74
CA PHE A 14 8.69 8.89 4.22
C PHE A 14 8.93 7.78 5.24
N ILE A 15 10.06 7.81 5.95
CA ILE A 15 10.36 6.88 7.04
C ILE A 15 9.29 6.97 8.13
N ALA A 16 8.95 8.19 8.56
CA ALA A 16 7.94 8.43 9.58
C ALA A 16 6.57 7.87 9.16
N LEU A 17 6.17 8.10 7.90
CA LEU A 17 4.90 7.61 7.38
C LEU A 17 4.80 6.08 7.46
N HIS A 18 5.85 5.36 7.07
CA HIS A 18 5.89 3.90 7.19
C HIS A 18 5.92 3.41 8.64
N ARG A 19 6.52 4.18 9.55
CA ARG A 19 6.50 3.86 11.00
C ARG A 19 5.14 4.09 11.64
N VAL A 20 4.37 5.08 11.17
CA VAL A 20 2.99 5.28 11.62
C VAL A 20 2.13 4.09 11.20
N LEU A 21 2.26 3.62 9.95
CA LEU A 21 1.51 2.45 9.50
C LEU A 21 1.96 1.15 10.19
N ASN A 22 3.27 0.96 10.34
CA ASN A 22 3.86 -0.23 10.94
C ASN A 22 4.94 0.16 11.96
N PRO A 23 4.58 0.34 13.25
CA PRO A 23 5.53 0.69 14.30
C PRO A 23 6.64 -0.34 14.50
N SER A 24 6.38 -1.60 14.13
CA SER A 24 7.31 -2.72 14.25
C SER A 24 8.11 -2.99 12.97
N ILE A 25 8.12 -2.06 12.01
CA ILE A 25 8.88 -2.21 10.77
C ILE A 25 10.37 -2.44 11.07
N SER A 26 10.93 -3.51 10.51
CA SER A 26 12.34 -3.81 10.69
C SER A 26 13.21 -2.81 9.93
N ARG A 27 14.43 -2.59 10.43
CA ARG A 27 15.42 -1.73 9.74
C ARG A 27 15.73 -2.20 8.32
N ALA A 28 15.79 -3.52 8.10
CA ALA A 28 16.04 -4.08 6.79
C ALA A 28 14.92 -3.74 5.80
N GLN A 29 13.66 -3.87 6.23
CA GLN A 29 12.50 -3.46 5.43
C GLN A 29 12.53 -1.96 5.15
N LEU A 30 12.82 -1.14 6.18
CA LEU A 30 12.88 0.31 6.02
C LEU A 30 13.96 0.75 5.03
N THR A 31 15.18 0.20 5.14
CA THR A 31 16.25 0.48 4.17
C THR A 31 15.85 0.08 2.75
N THR A 32 15.18 -1.07 2.60
CA THR A 32 14.70 -1.54 1.29
C THR A 32 13.65 -0.58 0.70
N LEU A 33 12.73 -0.07 1.53
CA LEU A 33 11.72 0.90 1.10
C LEU A 33 12.35 2.22 0.67
N VAL A 34 13.32 2.73 1.44
CA VAL A 34 14.02 3.98 1.11
C VAL A 34 14.87 3.83 -0.15
N GLU A 35 15.56 2.69 -0.32
CA GLU A 35 16.33 2.39 -1.53
C GLU A 35 15.41 2.29 -2.76
N LYS A 36 14.23 1.65 -2.63
CA LYS A 36 13.25 1.56 -3.71
C LYS A 36 12.64 2.92 -4.08
N GLN A 37 12.33 3.76 -3.10
CA GLN A 37 11.65 5.04 -3.33
C GLN A 37 12.60 6.13 -3.81
N PHE A 38 13.82 6.19 -3.25
CA PHE A 38 14.75 7.30 -3.46
C PHE A 38 16.10 6.89 -4.05
N GLY A 39 16.37 5.60 -4.26
CA GLY A 39 17.68 5.10 -4.72
C GLY A 39 18.79 5.27 -3.68
N ILE A 40 18.44 5.50 -2.41
CA ILE A 40 19.40 5.76 -1.33
C ILE A 40 19.63 4.48 -0.54
N ARG A 41 20.88 4.01 -0.55
CA ARG A 41 21.29 2.88 0.28
C ARG A 41 21.72 3.36 1.65
N MET A 42 20.92 3.07 2.67
CA MET A 42 21.22 3.49 4.03
C MET A 42 22.15 2.50 4.72
N THR A 43 23.23 3.01 5.32
CA THR A 43 24.00 2.25 6.31
C THR A 43 23.19 2.05 7.59
N TYR A 44 23.58 1.08 8.40
CA TYR A 44 22.99 0.83 9.72
C TYR A 44 22.96 2.10 10.59
N LYS A 45 24.08 2.82 10.67
CA LYS A 45 24.20 4.05 11.47
C LYS A 45 23.25 5.15 10.98
N GLN A 46 23.12 5.31 9.66
CA GLN A 46 22.19 6.28 9.07
C GLN A 46 20.73 5.89 9.35
N CYS A 47 20.39 4.61 9.28
CA CYS A 47 19.06 4.11 9.61
C CYS A 47 18.70 4.42 11.06
N THR A 48 19.57 4.08 12.01
CA THR A 48 19.35 4.37 13.44
C THR A 48 19.13 5.87 13.69
N LYS A 49 20.00 6.72 13.14
CA LYS A 49 19.86 8.18 13.29
C LYS A 49 18.57 8.71 12.65
N SER A 50 18.14 8.12 11.54
CA SER A 50 16.90 8.53 10.86
C SER A 50 15.67 8.10 11.65
N LEU A 51 15.70 6.93 12.29
CA LEU A 51 14.65 6.48 13.19
C LEU A 51 14.47 7.46 14.36
N GLU A 52 15.55 7.82 15.05
CA GLU A 52 15.54 8.80 16.14
C GLU A 52 14.96 10.16 15.68
N ARG A 53 15.41 10.66 14.52
CA ARG A 53 14.95 11.94 13.96
C ARG A 53 13.50 11.89 13.46
N SER A 54 13.00 10.72 13.07
CA SER A 54 11.62 10.54 12.60
C SER A 54 10.60 10.50 13.74
N GLU A 55 11.02 10.22 14.97
CA GLU A 55 10.12 10.10 16.14
C GLU A 55 9.19 11.31 16.37
N PRO A 56 9.65 12.57 16.38
CA PRO A 56 8.75 13.72 16.51
C PRO A 56 7.77 13.84 15.34
N ILE A 57 8.17 13.40 14.13
CA ILE A 57 7.32 13.44 12.94
C ILE A 57 6.19 12.40 13.07
N VAL A 58 6.51 11.18 13.53
CA VAL A 58 5.55 10.13 13.81
C VAL A 58 4.49 10.63 14.80
N LYS A 59 4.91 11.19 15.94
CA LYS A 59 4.00 11.73 16.96
C LYS A 59 3.08 12.83 16.40
N LYS A 60 3.62 13.69 15.53
CA LYS A 60 2.84 14.75 14.89
C LYS A 60 1.82 14.18 13.89
N MET A 61 2.20 13.18 13.09
CA MET A 61 1.28 12.51 12.17
C MET A 61 0.16 11.76 12.88
N SER A 62 0.41 11.22 14.07
CA SER A 62 -0.61 10.54 14.87
C SER A 62 -1.65 11.49 15.48
N SER A 63 -1.37 12.80 15.53
CA SER A 63 -2.25 13.81 16.14
C SER A 63 -2.79 14.85 15.16
N ASP A 64 -2.19 14.99 13.98
CA ASP A 64 -2.63 15.91 12.91
C ASP A 64 -2.78 15.14 11.59
N ASP A 65 -4.02 14.72 11.32
CA ASP A 65 -4.43 14.02 10.10
C ASP A 65 -4.07 14.82 8.84
N GLY A 66 -4.19 16.15 8.90
CA GLY A 66 -3.83 17.05 7.81
C GLY A 66 -2.33 17.05 7.55
N TYR A 67 -1.51 17.00 8.60
CA TYR A 67 -0.07 16.84 8.46
C TYR A 67 0.30 15.49 7.84
N CYS A 68 -0.35 14.40 8.25
CA CYS A 68 -0.15 13.08 7.65
C CYS A 68 -0.38 13.11 6.12
N LEU A 69 -1.49 13.67 5.67
CA LEU A 69 -1.79 13.77 4.24
C LEU A 69 -0.84 14.68 3.47
N ARG A 70 -0.43 15.81 4.06
CA ARG A 70 0.57 16.71 3.43
C ARG A 70 1.88 15.97 3.21
N VAL A 71 2.34 15.21 4.19
CA VAL A 71 3.57 14.43 4.08
C VAL A 71 3.40 13.29 3.05
N ALA A 72 2.28 12.56 3.08
CA ALA A 72 2.01 11.51 2.10
C ALA A 72 2.02 12.05 0.66
N LYS A 73 1.52 13.28 0.45
CA LYS A 73 1.58 13.97 -0.84
C LYS A 73 3.02 14.37 -1.21
N ALA A 74 3.77 14.95 -0.28
CA ALA A 74 5.15 15.39 -0.52
C ALA A 74 6.10 14.21 -0.85
N THR A 75 5.84 13.04 -0.26
CA THR A 75 6.64 11.82 -0.44
C THR A 75 6.16 10.94 -1.60
N GLY A 76 5.06 11.31 -2.27
CA GLY A 76 4.51 10.58 -3.41
C GLY A 76 3.72 9.30 -3.05
N VAL A 77 3.40 9.10 -1.77
CA VAL A 77 2.70 7.91 -1.25
C VAL A 77 1.33 8.27 -0.66
N ILE A 78 0.52 9.01 -1.43
CA ILE A 78 -0.81 9.50 -1.01
C ILE A 78 -1.72 8.36 -0.53
N LYS A 79 -1.68 7.20 -1.20
CA LYS A 79 -2.46 6.01 -0.82
C LYS A 79 -2.15 5.55 0.60
N LEU A 80 -0.88 5.61 0.99
CA LEU A 80 -0.41 5.23 2.33
C LEU A 80 -0.92 6.22 3.39
N GLY A 81 -0.93 7.52 3.07
CA GLY A 81 -1.56 8.53 3.95
C GLY A 81 -3.04 8.27 4.20
N HIS A 82 -3.83 7.99 3.15
CA HIS A 82 -5.25 7.68 3.32
C HIS A 82 -5.50 6.40 4.13
N LYS A 83 -4.65 5.38 3.94
CA LYS A 83 -4.69 4.14 4.70
C LYS A 83 -4.46 4.39 6.19
N ILE A 84 -3.45 5.18 6.54
CA ILE A 84 -3.19 5.58 7.94
C ILE A 84 -4.42 6.26 8.54
N LEU A 85 -5.01 7.23 7.83
CA LEU A 85 -6.21 7.92 8.34
C LEU A 85 -7.40 6.99 8.53
N ARG A 86 -7.62 6.04 7.61
CA ARG A 86 -8.70 5.06 7.74
C ARG A 86 -8.50 4.18 8.97
N ILE A 87 -7.27 3.71 9.23
CA ILE A 87 -6.93 2.94 10.43
C ILE A 87 -7.19 3.77 11.69
N GLN A 88 -6.68 5.00 11.77
CA GLN A 88 -6.88 5.89 12.92
C GLN A 88 -8.37 6.17 13.18
N SER A 89 -9.18 6.32 12.13
CA SER A 89 -10.62 6.47 12.27
C SER A 89 -11.29 5.20 12.82
N LEU A 90 -10.84 4.02 12.39
CA LEU A 90 -11.35 2.74 12.89
C LEU A 90 -10.94 2.49 14.35
N GLU A 91 -9.74 2.90 14.76
CA GLU A 91 -9.28 2.85 16.15
C GLU A 91 -10.14 3.73 17.06
N LYS A 92 -10.47 4.96 16.62
CA LYS A 92 -11.41 5.84 17.36
C LYS A 92 -12.79 5.20 17.52
N ILE A 93 -13.30 4.54 16.48
CA ILE A 93 -14.58 3.82 16.53
C ILE A 93 -14.49 2.62 17.49
N LEU A 94 -13.39 1.88 17.47
CA LEU A 94 -13.14 0.75 18.37
C LEU A 94 -13.14 1.20 19.84
N GLU A 95 -12.39 2.27 20.16
CA GLU A 95 -12.35 2.83 21.50
C GLU A 95 -13.73 3.26 22.00
N ALA A 96 -14.49 3.99 21.15
CA ALA A 96 -15.85 4.40 21.47
C ALA A 96 -16.80 3.21 21.65
N ALA A 97 -16.67 2.17 20.82
CA ALA A 97 -17.49 0.96 20.93
C ALA A 97 -17.19 0.19 22.22
N MET A 98 -15.92 0.07 22.60
CA MET A 98 -15.50 -0.58 23.84
C MET A 98 -16.01 0.17 25.08
N GLN A 99 -15.97 1.51 25.07
CA GLN A 99 -16.48 2.32 26.19
C GLN A 99 -18.00 2.22 26.37
N ASN A 100 -18.74 2.10 25.27
CA ASN A 100 -20.21 2.04 25.27
C ASN A 100 -20.77 0.60 25.33
N GLY A 101 -19.93 -0.43 25.42
CA GLY A 101 -20.36 -1.84 25.47
C GLY A 101 -20.90 -2.40 24.14
N HIS A 102 -20.59 -1.79 23.00
CA HIS A 102 -21.02 -2.23 21.68
C HIS A 102 -20.04 -3.25 21.07
N GLU A 103 -20.04 -4.48 21.59
CA GLU A 103 -19.08 -5.53 21.19
C GLU A 103 -19.07 -5.83 19.68
N ALA A 104 -20.24 -5.88 19.03
CA ALA A 104 -20.33 -6.16 17.60
C ALA A 104 -19.60 -5.08 16.74
N ALA A 105 -19.71 -3.82 17.14
CA ALA A 105 -19.02 -2.71 16.47
C ALA A 105 -17.50 -2.76 16.70
N ALA A 106 -17.07 -3.12 17.91
CA ALA A 106 -15.66 -3.33 18.23
C ALA A 106 -15.05 -4.47 17.39
N VAL A 107 -15.74 -5.61 17.29
CA VAL A 107 -15.30 -6.75 16.46
C VAL A 107 -15.21 -6.36 14.98
N ALA A 108 -16.21 -5.63 14.46
CA ALA A 108 -16.21 -5.15 13.08
C ALA A 108 -15.03 -4.20 12.81
N ALA A 109 -14.77 -3.25 13.71
CA ALA A 109 -13.64 -2.33 13.59
C ALA A 109 -12.29 -3.07 13.57
N VAL A 110 -12.09 -4.04 14.47
CA VAL A 110 -10.87 -4.87 14.50
C VAL A 110 -10.69 -5.64 13.19
N LYS A 111 -11.77 -6.19 12.62
CA LYS A 111 -11.70 -6.91 11.35
C LYS A 111 -11.24 -5.98 10.21
N LEU A 112 -11.83 -4.79 10.10
CA LEU A 112 -11.48 -3.80 9.08
C LEU A 112 -10.04 -3.29 9.24
N ILE A 113 -9.56 -3.09 10.47
CA ILE A 113 -8.15 -2.71 10.74
C ILE A 113 -7.21 -3.82 10.25
N LYS A 114 -7.53 -5.10 10.51
CA LYS A 114 -6.73 -6.23 10.04
C LYS A 114 -6.70 -6.31 8.50
N GLU A 115 -7.84 -6.12 7.85
CA GLU A 115 -7.93 -6.07 6.39
C GLU A 115 -7.03 -4.96 5.82
N GLU A 116 -7.04 -3.77 6.44
CA GLU A 116 -6.16 -2.68 6.05
C GLU A 116 -4.68 -3.02 6.15
N LEU A 117 -4.26 -3.56 7.29
CA LEU A 117 -2.85 -3.92 7.50
C LEU A 117 -2.38 -5.04 6.54
N THR A 118 -3.30 -5.88 6.06
CA THR A 118 -2.98 -7.04 5.19
C THR A 118 -3.16 -6.82 3.70
N ALA A 119 -3.87 -5.78 3.27
CA ALA A 119 -4.22 -5.53 1.86
C ALA A 119 -3.03 -5.27 0.89
N GLU A 120 -1.77 -5.45 1.31
CA GLU A 120 -0.57 -5.27 0.47
C GLU A 120 0.01 -6.55 -0.13
N VAL A 121 -0.63 -7.73 0.02
CA VAL A 121 -0.16 -9.01 -0.55
C VAL A 121 -0.99 -9.50 -1.74
N VAL A 122 -1.48 -8.60 -2.60
CA VAL A 122 -2.00 -9.01 -3.91
C VAL A 122 -1.24 -8.24 -4.98
N ALA A 123 -0.14 -8.82 -5.43
CA ALA A 123 0.43 -8.50 -6.73
C ALA A 123 -0.67 -8.68 -7.80
N PRO A 124 -0.71 -7.85 -8.86
CA PRO A 124 -1.67 -8.05 -9.93
C PRO A 124 -1.35 -9.40 -10.58
N ASN A 125 -2.30 -10.33 -10.53
CA ASN A 125 -2.30 -11.46 -11.45
C ASN A 125 -2.36 -10.88 -12.86
N THR A 126 -1.19 -10.76 -13.50
CA THR A 126 -1.10 -10.58 -14.94
C THR A 126 -1.73 -11.82 -15.56
N GLN A 127 -3.02 -11.72 -15.93
CA GLN A 127 -3.61 -12.67 -16.87
C GLN A 127 -2.87 -12.46 -18.19
N VAL A 128 -1.92 -13.36 -18.47
CA VAL A 128 -1.35 -13.52 -19.81
C VAL A 128 -2.52 -13.92 -20.70
N ILE A 129 -2.94 -13.00 -21.58
CA ILE A 129 -3.85 -13.32 -22.68
C ILE A 129 -3.05 -14.25 -23.60
N ILE A 130 -3.22 -15.57 -23.43
CA ILE A 130 -2.82 -16.52 -24.45
C ILE A 130 -3.82 -16.31 -25.59
N SER A 131 -3.40 -15.55 -26.59
CA SER A 131 -4.09 -15.53 -27.88
C SER A 131 -4.01 -16.94 -28.44
N SER A 132 -5.08 -17.71 -28.28
CA SER A 132 -5.27 -18.98 -28.97
C SER A 132 -5.26 -18.68 -30.46
N HIS A 133 -4.11 -18.92 -31.10
CA HIS A 133 -4.03 -19.03 -32.54
C HIS A 133 -4.97 -20.16 -32.96
N SER A 134 -6.07 -19.79 -33.60
CA SER A 134 -6.91 -20.74 -34.32
C SER A 134 -6.06 -21.39 -35.43
N PRO A 135 -6.06 -22.73 -35.56
CA PRO A 135 -5.41 -23.39 -36.68
C PRO A 135 -6.11 -23.03 -38.00
N PRO A 136 -5.39 -23.03 -39.14
CA PRO A 136 -5.91 -22.61 -40.43
C PRO A 136 -7.13 -23.46 -40.82
N GLN A 137 -8.25 -22.79 -41.09
CA GLN A 137 -9.47 -23.44 -41.58
C GLN A 137 -9.23 -23.92 -43.01
N GLU A 138 -9.33 -25.23 -43.24
CA GLU A 138 -9.41 -25.79 -44.58
C GLU A 138 -10.81 -25.49 -45.15
N ASP A 139 -10.83 -24.86 -46.33
CA ASP A 139 -12.03 -24.53 -47.11
C ASP A 139 -12.85 -25.79 -47.40
N ILE A 140 -14.04 -25.89 -46.83
CA ILE A 140 -15.06 -26.86 -47.24
C ILE A 140 -15.98 -26.17 -48.26
N PRO A 141 -16.04 -26.60 -49.52
CA PRO A 141 -16.97 -26.04 -50.50
C PRO A 141 -18.38 -26.52 -50.17
N ILE A 142 -19.32 -25.59 -49.99
CA ILE A 142 -20.76 -25.89 -49.94
C ILE A 142 -21.31 -25.71 -51.35
N GLU A 143 -21.64 -26.81 -52.03
CA GLU A 143 -22.41 -26.80 -53.27
C GLU A 143 -23.85 -26.30 -53.02
N PRO A 144 -24.46 -25.56 -53.95
CA PRO A 144 -25.85 -25.12 -53.85
C PRO A 144 -26.82 -26.13 -54.49
N GLU A 145 -28.11 -25.82 -54.36
CA GLU A 145 -29.29 -26.41 -55.04
C GLU A 145 -29.99 -27.54 -54.26
N GLU A 146 -31.31 -27.65 -54.21
CA GLU A 146 -32.46 -26.85 -54.67
C GLU A 146 -33.72 -27.43 -53.97
N TYR A 147 -34.84 -26.70 -54.08
CA TYR A 147 -36.27 -27.07 -53.93
C TYR A 147 -36.64 -28.55 -53.65
N GLU A 148 -37.70 -28.89 -52.92
CA GLU A 148 -39.10 -28.57 -53.25
C GLU A 148 -40.06 -29.12 -52.18
N GLN A 149 -41.32 -28.70 -52.29
CA GLN A 149 -42.47 -28.89 -51.41
C GLN A 149 -42.98 -30.34 -51.35
N LEU A 150 -43.52 -30.76 -50.19
CA LEU A 150 -44.90 -31.25 -49.97
C LEU A 150 -45.11 -31.70 -48.52
#